data_AF-A0A0G0W5I1-F1
#
_entry.id   AF-A0A0G0W5I1-F1
#
_cell.length_a   1.000
_cell.length_b   1.000
_cell.length_c   1.000
_cell.angle_alpha   90.00
_cell.angle_beta   90.00
_cell.angle_gamma   90.00
#
_symmetry.space_group_name_H-M   'P 1'
#
loop_
_entity.id
_entity.type
_entity.pdbx_description
1 polymer ?
#
loop_
_entity_poly.entity_id
_entity_poly.type
_entity_poly.pdbx_seq_one_letter_code
_entity_poly.pdbx_strand_id
1 'polypeptide(L)'
;MNLALATRLYNLLKKDRRFEVHITRDDEGYVEEFADYFSKKREDILAFKENAKKEMQNKIANGNFIEKENVFHNTVSENTSIILYGLNKWANENKMDAVIHVHFNDYPRPTKWTMGKYKGFAIYMPDGQMANWKESGQLAANIFMQLNKKYITSTYKKELGGLVPDQKLIALGSNGTLLPSVRSILVEYGYIYRFGNSATRHKAYNEMANFTFAGLKNYFFKK
;
A
#
# COMPACT_ATOMS: atom_id res chain seq x y z
N MET A 1 -8.62 -12.23 -0.48
CA MET A 1 -7.45 -12.29 0.43
C MET A 1 -7.19 -10.93 1.06
N ASN A 2 -6.97 -9.88 0.24
CA ASN A 2 -6.71 -8.51 0.70
C ASN A 2 -7.78 -8.02 1.68
N LEU A 3 -9.06 -8.08 1.29
CA LEU A 3 -10.19 -7.68 2.13
C LEU A 3 -10.18 -8.39 3.49
N ALA A 4 -10.01 -9.71 3.49
CA ALA A 4 -9.98 -10.51 4.71
C ALA A 4 -8.88 -10.05 5.70
N LEU A 5 -7.67 -9.77 5.23
CA LEU A 5 -6.60 -9.24 6.08
C LEU A 5 -6.90 -7.80 6.51
N ALA A 6 -7.33 -6.94 5.57
CA ALA A 6 -7.65 -5.54 5.84
C ALA A 6 -8.74 -5.39 6.92
N THR A 7 -9.83 -6.16 6.85
CA THR A 7 -10.89 -6.16 7.86
C THR A 7 -10.37 -6.57 9.24
N ARG A 8 -9.45 -7.54 9.32
CA ARG A 8 -8.84 -7.94 10.59
C ARG A 8 -7.97 -6.83 11.17
N LEU A 9 -7.15 -6.19 10.34
CA LEU A 9 -6.32 -5.06 10.74
C LEU A 9 -7.17 -3.87 11.19
N TYR A 10 -8.22 -3.54 10.42
CA TYR A 10 -9.21 -2.51 10.77
C TYR A 10 -9.82 -2.77 12.14
N ASN A 11 -10.30 -3.99 12.40
CA ASN A 11 -10.90 -4.36 13.68
C ASN A 11 -9.92 -4.32 14.85
N LEU A 12 -8.63 -4.56 14.62
CA LEU A 12 -7.59 -4.41 15.66
C LEU A 12 -7.34 -2.94 15.95
N LEU A 13 -7.16 -2.11 14.92
CA LEU A 13 -6.90 -0.68 15.06
C LEU A 13 -8.08 0.04 15.73
N LYS A 14 -9.32 -0.27 15.33
CA LYS A 14 -10.54 0.35 15.87
C LYS A 14 -10.75 0.09 17.37
N LYS A 15 -10.16 -0.97 17.92
CA LYS A 15 -10.22 -1.27 19.37
C LYS A 15 -9.27 -0.38 20.19
N ASP A 16 -8.23 0.17 19.58
CA ASP A 16 -7.28 1.06 20.25
C ASP A 16 -7.71 2.52 20.01
N ARG A 17 -8.31 3.14 21.03
CA ARG A 17 -8.94 4.48 20.96
C ARG A 17 -8.02 5.63 20.52
N ARG A 18 -6.72 5.37 20.42
CA ARG A 18 -5.73 6.35 19.93
C ARG A 18 -5.68 6.42 18.42
N PHE A 19 -6.31 5.47 17.71
CA PHE A 19 -6.46 5.49 16.27
C PHE A 19 -7.89 5.87 15.86
N GLU A 20 -8.00 6.81 14.94
CA GLU A 20 -9.16 6.94 14.07
C GLU A 20 -8.88 6.12 12.80
N VAL A 21 -9.82 5.28 12.38
CA VAL A 21 -9.56 4.26 11.36
C VAL A 21 -10.67 4.23 10.33
N HIS A 22 -10.25 4.33 9.08
CA HIS A 22 -11.10 4.24 7.89
C HIS A 22 -10.73 3.00 7.08
N ILE A 23 -11.74 2.32 6.51
CA ILE A 23 -11.53 1.23 5.55
C ILE A 23 -12.23 1.60 4.25
N THR A 24 -11.56 1.40 3.12
CA THR A 24 -12.06 1.88 1.83
C THR A 24 -13.17 1.01 1.26
N ARG A 25 -13.17 -0.28 1.59
CA ARG A 25 -14.11 -1.27 1.07
C ARG A 25 -14.43 -2.38 2.07
N ASP A 26 -15.61 -2.95 1.92
CA ASP A 26 -16.06 -4.17 2.59
C ASP A 26 -16.41 -5.26 1.55
N ASP A 27 -17.24 -6.22 1.92
CA ASP A 27 -17.74 -7.29 1.06
C ASP A 27 -18.83 -6.85 0.07
N GLU A 28 -19.44 -5.69 0.29
CA GLU A 28 -20.45 -5.10 -0.60
C GLU A 28 -19.83 -4.14 -1.63
N GLY A 29 -18.66 -3.59 -1.36
CA GLY A 29 -17.94 -2.75 -2.31
C GLY A 29 -17.15 -1.65 -1.61
N TYR A 30 -16.99 -0.50 -2.28
CA TYR A 30 -16.50 0.69 -1.58
C TYR A 30 -17.56 1.13 -0.58
N VAL A 31 -17.14 1.41 0.66
CA VAL A 31 -18.07 1.93 1.68
C VAL A 31 -18.60 3.30 1.24
N GLU A 32 -19.80 3.67 1.71
CA GLU A 32 -20.56 4.85 1.25
C GLU A 32 -19.69 6.10 1.14
N GLU A 33 -18.90 6.42 2.18
CA GLU A 33 -18.00 7.57 2.20
C GLU A 33 -17.06 7.64 0.98
N PHE A 34 -16.42 6.52 0.64
CA PHE A 34 -15.48 6.47 -0.49
C PHE A 34 -16.22 6.37 -1.82
N ALA A 35 -17.33 5.63 -1.89
CA ALA A 35 -18.18 5.55 -3.09
C ALA A 35 -18.73 6.93 -3.48
N ASP A 36 -19.22 7.68 -2.49
CA ASP A 36 -19.68 9.05 -2.63
C ASP A 36 -18.56 9.99 -3.03
N TYR A 37 -17.40 9.87 -2.39
CA TYR A 37 -16.26 10.70 -2.75
C TYR A 37 -15.84 10.47 -4.21
N PHE A 38 -15.70 9.22 -4.65
CA PHE A 38 -15.31 8.93 -6.04
C PHE A 38 -16.34 9.36 -7.08
N SER A 39 -17.64 9.31 -6.74
CA SER A 39 -18.70 9.74 -7.65
C SER A 39 -18.82 11.27 -7.69
N LYS A 40 -18.94 11.91 -6.53
CA LYS A 40 -19.16 13.37 -6.40
C LYS A 40 -17.91 14.19 -6.75
N LYS A 41 -16.71 13.65 -6.55
CA LYS A 41 -15.43 14.34 -6.80
C LYS A 41 -14.70 13.84 -8.04
N ARG A 42 -15.37 13.10 -8.93
CA ARG A 42 -14.72 12.47 -10.09
C ARG A 42 -13.90 13.45 -10.94
N GLU A 43 -14.48 14.58 -11.34
CA GLU A 43 -13.80 15.58 -12.16
C GLU A 43 -12.64 16.24 -11.40
N ASP A 44 -12.82 16.55 -10.12
CA ASP A 44 -11.75 17.08 -9.26
C ASP A 44 -10.57 16.09 -9.16
N ILE A 45 -10.87 14.78 -9.06
CA ILE A 45 -9.85 13.72 -9.02
C ILE A 45 -9.12 13.61 -10.36
N LEU A 46 -9.83 13.72 -11.49
CA LEU A 46 -9.23 13.73 -12.82
C LEU A 46 -8.28 14.91 -13.00
N ALA A 47 -8.72 16.12 -12.63
CA ALA A 47 -7.89 17.32 -12.67
C ALA A 47 -6.65 17.18 -11.76
N PHE A 48 -6.84 16.68 -10.53
CA PHE A 48 -5.75 16.40 -9.59
C PHE A 48 -4.70 15.43 -10.17
N LYS A 49 -5.17 14.33 -10.77
CA LYS A 49 -4.31 13.32 -11.43
C LYS A 49 -3.49 13.93 -12.57
N GLU A 50 -4.12 14.65 -13.49
CA GLU A 50 -3.43 15.18 -14.67
C GLU A 50 -2.48 16.33 -14.30
N ASN A 51 -2.84 17.18 -13.34
CA ASN A 51 -1.94 18.20 -12.81
C ASN A 51 -0.70 17.57 -12.16
N ALA A 52 -0.88 16.57 -11.29
CA ALA A 52 0.24 15.89 -10.64
C ALA A 52 1.20 15.26 -11.65
N LYS A 53 0.68 14.59 -12.69
CA LYS A 53 1.50 14.04 -13.78
C LYS A 53 2.28 15.13 -14.50
N LYS A 54 1.62 16.23 -14.87
CA LYS A 54 2.27 17.35 -15.56
C LYS A 54 3.38 17.97 -14.72
N GLU A 55 3.14 18.18 -13.43
CA GLU A 55 4.16 18.67 -12.51
C GLU A 55 5.35 17.72 -12.38
N MET A 56 5.10 16.42 -12.28
CA MET A 56 6.18 15.43 -12.24
C MET A 56 6.98 15.40 -13.54
N GLN A 57 6.32 15.45 -14.70
CA GLN A 57 7.01 15.53 -16.00
C GLN A 57 7.89 16.79 -16.10
N ASN A 58 7.41 17.93 -15.60
CA ASN A 58 8.24 19.14 -15.53
C ASN A 58 9.46 18.96 -14.61
N LYS A 59 9.30 18.29 -13.46
CA LYS A 59 10.41 17.97 -12.54
C LYS A 59 11.43 17.01 -13.16
N ILE A 60 11.00 16.09 -14.01
CA ILE A 60 11.89 15.20 -14.74
C ILE A 60 12.64 15.98 -15.81
N ALA A 61 11.92 16.75 -16.63
CA ALA A 61 12.50 17.51 -17.74
C ALA A 61 13.54 18.56 -17.29
N ASN A 62 13.37 19.12 -16.08
CA ASN A 62 14.32 20.10 -15.52
C ASN A 62 15.39 19.49 -14.60
N GLY A 63 15.45 18.15 -14.47
CA GLY A 63 16.46 17.46 -13.68
C GLY A 63 16.24 17.46 -12.16
N ASN A 64 15.10 17.97 -11.66
CA ASN A 64 14.76 17.97 -10.23
C ASN A 64 14.16 16.63 -9.75
N PHE A 65 13.94 15.67 -10.65
CA PHE A 65 13.55 14.30 -10.33
C PHE A 65 14.17 13.32 -11.31
N ILE A 66 14.91 12.35 -10.79
CA ILE A 66 15.60 11.33 -11.59
C ILE A 66 14.78 10.03 -11.55
N GLU A 67 14.28 9.60 -12.70
CA GLU A 67 13.60 8.31 -12.81
C GLU A 67 14.55 7.15 -12.52
N LYS A 68 14.08 6.19 -11.71
CA LYS A 68 14.80 4.97 -11.37
C LYS A 68 14.09 3.75 -11.94
N GLU A 69 14.87 2.69 -12.15
CA GLU A 69 14.30 1.38 -12.44
C GLU A 69 13.59 0.86 -11.18
N ASN A 70 12.30 0.54 -11.31
CA ASN A 70 11.50 -0.04 -10.23
C ASN A 70 11.18 -1.52 -10.52
N VAL A 71 10.54 -2.18 -9.55
CA VAL A 71 9.84 -3.43 -9.80
C VAL A 71 8.81 -3.21 -10.90
N PHE A 72 8.70 -4.15 -11.83
CA PHE A 72 7.65 -4.07 -12.85
C PHE A 72 6.30 -4.31 -12.18
N HIS A 73 5.38 -3.37 -12.39
CA HIS A 73 3.99 -3.46 -11.94
C HIS A 73 3.08 -3.45 -13.15
N ASN A 74 2.00 -4.24 -13.10
CA ASN A 74 1.00 -4.21 -14.16
C ASN A 74 0.34 -2.83 -14.23
N THR A 75 0.10 -2.36 -15.45
CA THR A 75 -0.71 -1.17 -15.68
C THR A 75 -2.13 -1.42 -15.18
N VAL A 76 -2.63 -0.52 -14.34
CA VAL A 76 -4.01 -0.56 -13.86
C VAL A 76 -4.95 0.01 -14.92
N SER A 77 -6.23 -0.39 -14.89
CA SER A 77 -7.26 0.25 -15.72
C SER A 77 -7.41 1.73 -15.39
N GLU A 78 -7.96 2.51 -16.32
CA GLU A 78 -8.18 3.94 -16.12
C GLU A 78 -9.05 4.23 -14.89
N ASN A 79 -10.16 3.50 -14.72
CA ASN A 79 -11.02 3.66 -13.54
C ASN A 79 -10.27 3.32 -12.24
N THR A 80 -9.46 2.26 -12.22
CA THR A 80 -8.63 1.94 -11.04
C THR A 80 -7.61 3.04 -10.78
N SER A 81 -6.98 3.59 -11.83
CA SER A 81 -6.08 4.73 -11.70
C SER A 81 -6.79 5.92 -11.05
N ILE A 82 -7.97 6.31 -11.54
CA ILE A 82 -8.78 7.40 -10.97
C ILE A 82 -9.05 7.15 -9.49
N ILE A 83 -9.46 5.94 -9.11
CA ILE A 83 -9.72 5.60 -7.71
C ILE A 83 -8.44 5.73 -6.86
N LEU A 84 -7.30 5.24 -7.32
CA LEU A 84 -6.03 5.34 -6.57
C LEU A 84 -5.60 6.80 -6.37
N TYR A 85 -5.75 7.65 -7.39
CA TYR A 85 -5.53 9.09 -7.23
C TYR A 85 -6.56 9.73 -6.30
N GLY A 86 -7.81 9.27 -6.37
CA GLY A 86 -8.89 9.70 -5.49
C GLY A 86 -8.58 9.40 -4.02
N LEU A 87 -8.03 8.21 -3.72
CA LEU A 87 -7.59 7.85 -2.38
C LEU A 87 -6.47 8.77 -1.87
N ASN A 88 -5.48 9.09 -2.70
CA ASN A 88 -4.43 10.04 -2.32
C ASN A 88 -4.99 11.43 -2.03
N LYS A 89 -5.90 11.91 -2.90
CA LYS A 89 -6.56 13.21 -2.73
C LYS A 89 -7.39 13.24 -1.45
N TRP A 90 -8.21 12.21 -1.21
CA TRP A 90 -9.03 12.09 -0.01
C TRP A 90 -8.16 12.07 1.25
N ALA A 91 -7.05 11.32 1.24
CA ALA A 91 -6.13 11.24 2.36
C ALA A 91 -5.52 12.62 2.70
N ASN A 92 -5.16 13.40 1.69
CA ASN A 92 -4.66 14.76 1.89
C ASN A 92 -5.74 15.69 2.47
N GLU A 93 -6.95 15.67 1.90
CA GLU A 93 -8.06 16.54 2.30
C GLU A 93 -8.55 16.25 3.73
N ASN A 94 -8.52 14.98 4.13
CA ASN A 94 -8.92 14.54 5.47
C ASN A 94 -7.74 14.44 6.45
N LYS A 95 -6.56 14.94 6.07
CA LYS A 95 -5.37 15.03 6.94
C LYS A 95 -4.97 13.69 7.55
N MET A 96 -5.01 12.61 6.76
CA MET A 96 -4.65 11.28 7.22
C MET A 96 -3.16 11.21 7.61
N ASP A 97 -2.86 10.60 8.74
CA ASP A 97 -1.47 10.37 9.17
C ASP A 97 -0.81 9.21 8.41
N ALA A 98 -1.59 8.19 8.04
CA ALA A 98 -1.09 7.03 7.30
C ALA A 98 -2.11 6.41 6.34
N VAL A 99 -1.61 5.84 5.25
CA VAL A 99 -2.36 5.03 4.29
C VAL A 99 -1.65 3.69 4.12
N ILE A 100 -2.39 2.59 4.27
CA ILE A 100 -1.83 1.23 4.17
C ILE A 100 -2.58 0.46 3.10
N HIS A 101 -1.88 0.15 2.02
CA HIS A 101 -2.39 -0.72 0.98
C HIS A 101 -2.09 -2.18 1.33
N VAL A 102 -3.14 -2.99 1.49
CA VAL A 102 -3.04 -4.43 1.81
C VAL A 102 -3.12 -5.26 0.54
N HIS A 103 -2.03 -5.93 0.20
CA HIS A 103 -1.91 -6.71 -1.03
C HIS A 103 -1.39 -8.14 -0.78
N PHE A 104 -1.63 -9.02 -1.74
CA PHE A 104 -0.98 -10.32 -1.87
C PHE A 104 -0.46 -10.46 -3.29
N ASN A 105 0.81 -10.82 -3.40
CA ASN A 105 1.56 -10.74 -4.63
C ASN A 105 1.16 -11.91 -5.56
N ASP A 106 1.36 -11.74 -6.86
CA ASP A 106 1.35 -12.85 -7.80
C ASP A 106 2.57 -12.74 -8.72
N TYR A 107 2.89 -13.84 -9.38
CA TYR A 107 3.92 -13.89 -10.39
C TYR A 107 3.30 -14.49 -11.66
N PRO A 108 3.63 -14.00 -12.86
CA PRO A 108 3.20 -14.63 -14.09
C PRO A 108 3.50 -16.14 -14.08
N ARG A 109 2.46 -16.94 -14.24
CA ARG A 109 2.53 -18.40 -14.23
C ARG A 109 1.82 -18.94 -15.48
N PRO A 110 2.25 -20.08 -16.03
CA PRO A 110 1.58 -20.69 -17.18
C PRO A 110 0.09 -20.90 -16.94
N THR A 111 -0.29 -21.29 -15.72
CA THR A 111 -1.69 -21.38 -15.28
C THR A 111 -1.83 -20.97 -13.82
N LYS A 112 -3.06 -20.64 -13.41
CA LYS A 112 -3.39 -20.34 -12.00
C LYS A 112 -3.17 -21.54 -11.06
N TRP A 113 -3.15 -22.76 -11.59
CA TRP A 113 -3.01 -24.01 -10.85
C TRP A 113 -1.55 -24.40 -10.60
N THR A 114 -0.62 -23.85 -11.39
CA THR A 114 0.80 -24.09 -11.19
C THR A 114 1.28 -23.33 -9.96
N MET A 115 1.96 -24.03 -9.06
CA MET A 115 2.60 -23.41 -7.90
C MET A 115 3.70 -22.46 -8.37
N GLY A 116 3.66 -21.20 -7.96
CA GLY A 116 4.72 -20.25 -8.31
C GLY A 116 6.02 -20.49 -7.54
N LYS A 117 7.11 -19.87 -8.00
CA LYS A 117 8.46 -20.08 -7.45
C LYS A 117 8.80 -19.16 -6.28
N TYR A 118 8.16 -18.00 -6.17
CA TYR A 118 8.47 -17.01 -5.14
C TYR A 118 7.66 -17.23 -3.86
N LYS A 119 8.13 -16.68 -2.75
CA LYS A 119 7.52 -16.77 -1.42
C LYS A 119 7.99 -15.60 -0.57
N GLY A 120 7.32 -15.35 0.56
CA GLY A 120 7.68 -14.29 1.49
C GLY A 120 6.99 -12.96 1.19
N PHE A 121 7.14 -11.99 2.10
CA PHE A 121 6.49 -10.68 2.05
C PHE A 121 7.46 -9.58 1.60
N ALA A 122 6.90 -8.49 1.08
CA ALA A 122 7.63 -7.25 0.80
C ALA A 122 6.78 -6.03 1.19
N ILE A 123 7.44 -4.93 1.56
CA ILE A 123 6.80 -3.65 1.84
C ILE A 123 7.37 -2.62 0.88
N TYR A 124 6.50 -2.09 0.04
CA TYR A 124 6.82 -0.98 -0.83
C TYR A 124 6.62 0.34 -0.10
N MET A 125 7.54 1.27 -0.33
CA MET A 125 7.56 2.60 0.26
C MET A 125 7.98 3.64 -0.79
N PRO A 126 7.62 4.92 -0.64
CA PRO A 126 8.01 5.97 -1.58
C PRO A 126 9.54 6.04 -1.70
N ASP A 127 10.05 6.20 -2.92
CA ASP A 127 11.48 6.44 -3.17
C ASP A 127 11.97 7.72 -2.47
N GLY A 128 13.27 7.78 -2.14
CA GLY A 128 13.89 8.88 -1.40
C GLY A 128 13.76 10.27 -2.04
N GLN A 129 13.34 10.38 -3.30
CA GLN A 129 13.05 11.66 -3.97
C GLN A 129 11.61 12.16 -3.73
N MET A 130 10.72 11.33 -3.19
CA MET A 130 9.30 11.66 -2.97
C MET A 130 9.07 12.33 -1.62
N ALA A 131 8.28 13.39 -1.55
CA ALA A 131 8.19 14.22 -0.34
C ALA A 131 7.79 13.47 0.96
N ASN A 132 7.02 12.37 0.84
CA ASN A 132 6.57 11.54 1.96
C ASN A 132 7.50 10.35 2.28
N TRP A 133 8.69 10.25 1.67
CA TRP A 133 9.56 9.06 1.76
C TRP A 133 10.03 8.73 3.18
N LYS A 134 10.52 9.73 3.93
CA LYS A 134 11.29 9.51 5.16
C LYS A 134 10.47 8.83 6.23
N GLU A 135 9.28 9.36 6.46
CA GLU A 135 8.38 8.89 7.50
C GLU A 135 7.63 7.63 7.06
N SER A 136 7.30 7.51 5.77
CA SER A 136 6.78 6.26 5.19
C SER A 136 7.78 5.11 5.33
N GLY A 137 9.07 5.37 5.12
CA GLY A 137 10.13 4.38 5.27
C GLY A 137 10.33 3.94 6.73
N GLN A 138 10.24 4.87 7.69
CA GLN A 138 10.27 4.52 9.11
C GLN A 138 9.06 3.68 9.53
N LEU A 139 7.86 4.02 9.04
CA LEU A 139 6.66 3.21 9.27
C LEU A 139 6.83 1.81 8.67
N ALA A 140 7.29 1.72 7.41
CA ALA A 140 7.56 0.46 6.72
C ALA A 140 8.54 -0.40 7.53
N ALA A 141 9.65 0.18 8.02
CA ALA A 141 10.63 -0.53 8.82
C ALA A 141 10.05 -1.09 10.14
N ASN A 142 9.19 -0.32 10.83
CA ASN A 142 8.55 -0.77 12.06
C ASN A 142 7.61 -1.98 11.82
N ILE A 143 6.82 -1.94 10.75
CA ILE A 143 5.95 -3.06 10.37
C ILE A 143 6.78 -4.25 9.89
N PHE A 144 7.81 -4.00 9.09
CA PHE A 144 8.74 -5.02 8.63
C PHE A 144 9.36 -5.79 9.80
N MET A 145 9.86 -5.09 10.82
CA MET A 145 10.44 -5.73 12.00
C MET A 145 9.46 -6.66 12.72
N GLN A 146 8.17 -6.33 12.74
CA GLN A 146 7.16 -7.20 13.35
C GLN A 146 6.85 -8.41 12.46
N LEU A 147 6.62 -8.19 11.16
CA LEU A 147 6.34 -9.29 10.23
C LEU A 147 7.51 -10.27 10.13
N ASN A 148 8.75 -9.77 10.12
CA ASN A 148 9.97 -10.56 10.00
C ASN A 148 10.29 -11.42 11.24
N LYS A 149 9.55 -11.27 12.35
CA LYS A 149 9.63 -12.20 13.49
C LYS A 149 9.13 -13.60 13.14
N LYS A 150 8.30 -13.72 12.10
CA LYS A 150 7.65 -14.98 11.72
C LYS A 150 7.70 -15.28 10.23
N TYR A 151 7.53 -14.27 9.39
CA TYR A 151 7.47 -14.44 7.95
C TYR A 151 8.82 -14.12 7.33
N ILE A 152 9.20 -14.87 6.30
CA ILE A 152 10.39 -14.58 5.50
C ILE A 152 10.10 -13.43 4.52
N THR A 153 11.13 -12.67 4.18
CA THR A 153 11.06 -11.67 3.10
C THR A 153 10.89 -12.34 1.74
N SER A 154 10.42 -11.57 0.76
CA SER A 154 10.26 -12.03 -0.61
C SER A 154 11.53 -12.63 -1.17
N THR A 155 11.39 -13.75 -1.87
CA THR A 155 12.48 -14.40 -2.61
C THR A 155 12.60 -13.90 -4.05
N TYR A 156 11.81 -12.91 -4.46
CA TYR A 156 11.97 -12.27 -5.75
C TYR A 156 13.18 -11.32 -5.73
N LYS A 157 14.06 -11.44 -6.74
CA LYS A 157 15.34 -10.73 -6.79
C LYS A 157 15.21 -9.21 -6.62
N LYS A 158 14.16 -8.60 -7.18
CA LYS A 158 13.94 -7.14 -7.07
C LYS A 158 13.30 -6.70 -5.74
N GLU A 159 12.89 -7.65 -4.90
CA GLU A 159 12.28 -7.40 -3.58
C GLU A 159 13.19 -7.89 -2.44
N LEU A 160 14.46 -8.20 -2.73
CA LEU A 160 15.41 -8.68 -1.72
C LEU A 160 15.59 -7.65 -0.61
N GLY A 161 15.64 -8.12 0.64
CA GLY A 161 15.64 -7.27 1.83
C GLY A 161 14.24 -6.84 2.30
N GLY A 162 13.22 -6.97 1.44
CA GLY A 162 11.80 -6.82 1.78
C GLY A 162 11.31 -5.40 2.07
N LEU A 163 12.17 -4.38 2.04
CA LEU A 163 11.80 -2.97 1.99
C LEU A 163 12.16 -2.43 0.60
N VAL A 164 11.16 -2.03 -0.18
CA VAL A 164 11.30 -1.77 -1.62
C VAL A 164 10.90 -0.32 -1.93
N PRO A 165 11.86 0.58 -2.19
CA PRO A 165 11.56 1.93 -2.68
C PRO A 165 10.90 1.88 -4.06
N ASP A 166 9.89 2.71 -4.31
CA ASP A 166 9.20 2.79 -5.59
C ASP A 166 8.72 4.22 -5.89
N GLN A 167 8.86 4.64 -7.15
CA GLN A 167 8.46 5.97 -7.64
C GLN A 167 7.11 5.98 -8.38
N LYS A 168 6.66 4.81 -8.87
CA LYS A 168 5.62 4.66 -9.89
C LYS A 168 4.30 4.14 -9.32
N LEU A 169 4.30 3.52 -8.15
CA LEU A 169 3.07 3.07 -7.48
C LEU A 169 2.21 4.26 -7.02
N ILE A 170 1.03 4.41 -7.63
CA ILE A 170 0.06 5.46 -7.26
C ILE A 170 -0.31 5.36 -5.77
N ALA A 171 -0.46 4.14 -5.26
CA ALA A 171 -0.70 3.84 -3.85
C ALA A 171 0.28 4.54 -2.88
N LEU A 172 1.53 4.79 -3.31
CA LEU A 172 2.57 5.41 -2.48
C LEU A 172 2.65 6.93 -2.65
N GLY A 173 1.78 7.51 -3.48
CA GLY A 173 1.79 8.94 -3.79
C GLY A 173 2.60 9.29 -5.04
N SER A 174 2.70 8.38 -6.04
CA SER A 174 3.39 8.65 -7.31
C SER A 174 3.00 10.02 -7.87
N ASN A 175 3.92 10.67 -8.57
CA ASN A 175 3.76 12.05 -9.06
C ASN A 175 3.59 13.10 -7.96
N GLY A 176 4.00 12.80 -6.72
CA GLY A 176 3.93 13.74 -5.60
C GLY A 176 2.51 13.99 -5.09
N THR A 177 1.63 12.98 -5.21
CA THR A 177 0.20 13.12 -4.88
C THR A 177 -0.13 12.94 -3.41
N LEU A 178 0.83 12.59 -2.57
CA LEU A 178 0.66 12.57 -1.12
C LEU A 178 1.51 13.65 -0.47
N LEU A 179 0.92 14.32 0.52
CA LEU A 179 1.62 15.34 1.30
C LEU A 179 2.76 14.74 2.12
N PRO A 180 3.80 15.52 2.48
CA PRO A 180 4.91 15.04 3.31
C PRO A 180 4.48 14.45 4.66
N SER A 181 3.32 14.86 5.18
CA SER A 181 2.74 14.38 6.44
C SER A 181 2.08 12.99 6.32
N VAL A 182 1.79 12.49 5.13
CA VAL A 182 1.06 11.22 4.95
C VAL A 182 2.05 10.06 4.80
N ARG A 183 2.09 9.15 5.77
CA ARG A 183 2.90 7.92 5.69
C ARG A 183 2.19 6.90 4.83
N SER A 184 2.66 6.62 3.62
CA SER A 184 2.04 5.63 2.74
C SER A 184 2.93 4.43 2.48
N ILE A 185 2.36 3.24 2.62
CA ILE A 185 3.03 1.97 2.32
C ILE A 185 2.07 1.03 1.60
N LEU A 186 2.65 0.10 0.84
CA LEU A 186 1.94 -1.04 0.28
C LEU A 186 2.62 -2.32 0.75
N VAL A 187 1.87 -3.17 1.43
CA VAL A 187 2.38 -4.43 1.96
C VAL A 187 1.88 -5.58 1.09
N GLU A 188 2.82 -6.23 0.41
CA GLU A 188 2.62 -7.52 -0.22
C GLU A 188 2.86 -8.63 0.81
N TYR A 189 1.80 -9.13 1.44
CA TYR A 189 1.90 -10.07 2.59
C TYR A 189 2.40 -11.47 2.23
N GLY A 190 2.48 -11.78 0.95
CA GLY A 190 2.92 -13.06 0.44
C GLY A 190 2.30 -13.36 -0.92
N TYR A 191 2.81 -14.39 -1.58
CA TYR A 191 2.31 -14.79 -2.89
C TYR A 191 1.01 -15.60 -2.80
N ILE A 192 -0.01 -15.24 -3.58
CA ILE A 192 -1.38 -15.78 -3.48
C ILE A 192 -1.44 -17.32 -3.48
N TYR A 193 -0.60 -17.97 -4.29
CA TYR A 193 -0.56 -19.42 -4.43
C TYR A 193 0.01 -20.15 -3.20
N ARG A 194 0.55 -19.43 -2.21
CA ARG A 194 0.97 -19.99 -0.91
C ARG A 194 -0.18 -20.12 0.10
N PHE A 195 -1.37 -19.65 -0.23
CA PHE A 195 -2.53 -19.62 0.66
C PHE A 195 -3.67 -20.52 0.18
N GLY A 196 -3.35 -21.66 -0.44
CA GLY A 196 -4.35 -22.60 -0.97
C GLY A 196 -5.19 -23.28 0.11
N ASN A 197 -4.59 -23.65 1.24
CA ASN A 197 -5.29 -24.28 2.37
C ASN A 197 -6.04 -23.24 3.21
N SER A 198 -7.37 -23.39 3.37
CA SER A 198 -8.23 -22.42 4.04
C SER A 198 -7.90 -22.24 5.52
N ALA A 199 -7.69 -23.33 6.27
CA ALA A 199 -7.42 -23.28 7.70
C ALA A 199 -6.10 -22.55 8.02
N THR A 200 -5.03 -22.88 7.30
CA THR A 200 -3.74 -22.21 7.49
C THR A 200 -3.77 -20.76 6.99
N ARG A 201 -4.52 -20.49 5.92
CA ARG A 201 -4.72 -19.14 5.37
C ARG A 201 -5.36 -18.18 6.38
N HIS A 202 -6.48 -18.56 7.01
CA HIS A 202 -7.16 -17.68 7.97
C HIS A 202 -6.31 -17.40 9.22
N LYS A 203 -5.56 -18.41 9.69
CA LYS A 203 -4.58 -18.22 10.77
C LYS A 203 -3.50 -17.23 10.37
N ALA A 204 -2.93 -17.36 9.17
CA ALA A 204 -1.93 -16.43 8.66
C ALA A 204 -2.46 -14.98 8.60
N TYR A 205 -3.71 -14.77 8.18
CA TYR A 205 -4.29 -13.42 8.12
C TYR A 205 -4.43 -12.78 9.50
N ASN A 206 -4.84 -13.55 10.51
CA ASN A 206 -4.92 -13.05 11.89
C ASN A 206 -3.53 -12.65 12.40
N GLU A 207 -2.54 -13.51 12.18
CA GLU A 207 -1.16 -13.28 12.62
C GLU A 207 -0.52 -12.08 11.91
N MET A 208 -0.65 -11.99 10.58
CA MET A 208 -0.17 -10.86 9.79
C MET A 208 -0.81 -9.54 10.23
N ALA A 209 -2.12 -9.52 10.43
CA ALA A 209 -2.82 -8.33 10.93
C ALA A 209 -2.32 -7.91 12.32
N ASN A 210 -2.08 -8.88 13.22
CA ASN A 210 -1.53 -8.60 14.56
C ASN A 210 -0.11 -8.02 14.50
N PHE A 211 0.77 -8.56 13.65
CA PHE A 211 2.12 -8.02 13.47
C PHE A 211 2.09 -6.62 12.87
N THR A 212 1.25 -6.38 11.86
CA THR A 212 1.09 -5.04 11.28
C THR A 212 0.54 -4.04 12.30
N PHE A 213 -0.48 -4.43 13.08
CA PHE A 213 -1.00 -3.61 14.18
C PHE A 213 0.08 -3.27 15.21
N ALA A 214 0.88 -4.25 15.63
CA ALA A 214 1.99 -4.01 16.55
C ALA A 214 3.03 -3.05 15.95
N GLY A 215 3.34 -3.16 14.65
CA GLY A 215 4.26 -2.27 13.95
C GLY A 215 3.76 -0.83 13.91
N LEU A 216 2.48 -0.64 13.57
CA LEU A 216 1.82 0.67 13.58
C LEU A 216 1.83 1.30 14.97
N LYS A 217 1.44 0.54 15.99
CA LYS A 217 1.41 1.00 17.37
C LYS A 217 2.78 1.42 17.86
N ASN A 218 3.83 0.64 17.53
CA ASN A 218 5.20 0.98 17.91
C ASN A 218 5.72 2.23 17.18
N TYR A 219 5.28 2.47 15.94
CA TYR A 219 5.66 3.66 15.19
C TYR A 219 5.01 4.93 15.78
N PHE A 220 3.69 4.94 15.94
CA PHE A 220 2.93 6.12 16.38
C PHE A 220 3.01 6.39 17.87
N PHE A 221 3.13 5.35 18.69
CA PHE A 221 3.07 5.44 20.13
C PHE A 221 4.26 4.73 20.76
N LYS A 222 5.46 4.99 20.22
CA LYS A 222 6.74 4.47 20.74
C LYS A 222 6.66 4.36 22.26
N LYS A 223 7.00 3.17 22.76
CA LYS A 223 7.25 3.01 24.19
C LYS A 223 8.40 3.90 24.63
#